data_AF-A0A2I1FJ42-F1
#
_entry.id   AF-A0A2I1FJ42-F1
#
_cell.length_a   1.000
_cell.length_b   1.000
_cell.length_c   1.000
_cell.angle_alpha   90.00
_cell.angle_beta   90.00
_cell.angle_gamma   90.00
#
_symmetry.space_group_name_H-M   'P 1'
#
loop_
_entity.id
_entity.type
_entity.pdbx_description
1 polymer ?
#
loop_
_entity_poly.entity_id
_entity_poly.type
_entity_poly.pdbx_seq_one_letter_code
_entity_poly.pdbx_strand_id
1 'polypeptide(L)'
;MKPNSNKTLWGLLVIFTSVLTIFVTTYVNAYTINTYNHSEGDAYISPMGYFTLTDGSQLLRFYRPLNNGKCNEPDLHLRVLHVNGTMSPFVVQNFSIPKFNFCRIDMDVLSPDYIIVTNLNRDNIFYILYYNISDTDYSLPFRRFIAEVDSDGNILG
;
A
#
# COMPACT_ATOMS: atom_id res chain seq x y z
N MET A 1 35.91 45.87 -29.19
CA MET A 1 36.47 44.52 -29.03
C MET A 1 35.40 43.50 -29.42
N LYS A 2 35.62 42.67 -30.45
CA LYS A 2 34.68 41.59 -30.79
C LYS A 2 34.77 40.51 -29.71
N PRO A 3 33.64 40.06 -29.12
CA PRO A 3 33.68 38.94 -28.19
C PRO A 3 34.27 37.73 -28.90
N ASN A 4 35.24 37.07 -28.26
CA ASN A 4 35.88 35.89 -28.81
C ASN A 4 34.83 34.77 -28.86
N SER A 5 34.32 34.47 -30.06
CA SER A 5 33.14 33.62 -30.30
C SER A 5 33.17 32.29 -29.56
N ASN A 6 34.37 31.71 -29.39
CA ASN A 6 34.55 30.48 -28.62
C ASN A 6 34.23 30.68 -27.13
N LYS A 7 34.67 31.78 -26.51
CA LYS A 7 34.41 32.05 -25.09
C LYS A 7 32.92 32.26 -24.80
N THR A 8 32.20 32.91 -25.71
CA THR A 8 30.74 33.09 -25.61
C THR A 8 29.98 31.78 -25.79
N LEU A 9 30.41 30.93 -26.73
CA LEU A 9 29.81 29.60 -26.95
C LEU A 9 30.00 28.69 -25.72
N TRP A 10 31.21 28.65 -25.14
CA TRP A 10 31.51 27.90 -23.93
C TRP A 10 30.70 28.40 -22.72
N GLY A 11 30.55 29.72 -22.58
CA GLY A 11 29.72 30.31 -21.53
C GLY A 11 28.24 29.90 -21.63
N LEU A 12 27.68 29.92 -22.84
CA LEU A 12 26.30 29.48 -23.09
C LEU A 12 26.12 27.98 -22.82
N LEU A 13 27.11 27.15 -23.18
CA LEU A 13 27.06 25.71 -22.97
C LEU A 13 27.10 25.36 -21.48
N VAL A 14 27.89 26.08 -20.67
CA VAL A 14 27.91 25.94 -19.20
C VAL A 14 26.57 26.36 -18.59
N ILE A 15 25.99 27.49 -19.02
CA ILE A 15 24.68 27.91 -18.51
C ILE A 15 23.60 26.87 -18.85
N PHE A 16 23.61 26.37 -20.08
CA PHE A 16 22.63 25.37 -20.51
C PHE A 16 22.76 24.06 -19.72
N THR A 17 23.98 23.57 -19.50
CA THR A 17 24.19 22.34 -18.70
C THR A 17 23.87 22.54 -17.22
N SER A 18 24.14 23.71 -16.65
CA SER A 18 23.72 24.06 -15.28
C SER A 18 22.21 24.13 -15.12
N VAL A 19 21.50 24.77 -16.04
CA VAL A 19 20.02 24.81 -16.00
C VAL A 19 19.44 23.42 -16.20
N LEU A 20 20.00 22.62 -17.11
CA LEU A 20 19.56 21.23 -17.33
C LEU A 20 19.81 20.37 -16.09
N THR A 21 20.96 20.49 -15.43
CA THR A 21 21.25 19.73 -14.19
C THR A 21 20.36 20.17 -13.04
N ILE A 22 20.06 21.46 -12.88
CA ILE A 22 19.08 21.92 -11.89
C ILE A 22 17.70 21.34 -12.22
N PHE A 23 17.25 21.44 -13.48
CA PHE A 23 15.95 20.92 -13.89
C PHE A 23 15.83 19.41 -13.67
N VAL A 24 16.85 18.64 -14.10
CA VAL A 24 16.93 17.19 -13.89
C VAL A 24 16.99 16.86 -12.40
N THR A 25 17.82 17.53 -11.59
CA THR A 25 17.88 17.24 -10.15
C THR A 25 16.60 17.64 -9.41
N THR A 26 15.91 18.71 -9.80
CA THR A 26 14.60 19.06 -9.23
C THR A 26 13.48 18.11 -9.65
N TYR A 27 13.48 17.63 -10.90
CA TYR A 27 12.49 16.66 -11.39
C TYR A 27 12.79 15.22 -10.99
N VAL A 28 14.05 14.86 -10.74
CA VAL A 28 14.45 13.51 -10.27
C VAL A 28 14.38 13.41 -8.75
N ASN A 29 14.44 14.53 -8.01
CA ASN A 29 13.99 14.56 -6.61
C ASN A 29 12.46 14.42 -6.47
N ALA A 30 11.72 14.37 -7.57
CA ALA A 30 10.32 13.99 -7.52
C ALA A 30 10.21 12.48 -7.28
N TYR A 31 9.40 12.14 -6.29
CA TYR A 31 8.93 10.79 -5.95
C TYR A 31 9.93 9.90 -5.19
N THR A 32 9.89 9.99 -3.87
CA THR A 32 10.30 8.86 -3.02
C THR A 32 9.20 7.81 -3.09
N ILE A 33 9.31 6.90 -4.07
CA ILE A 33 8.41 5.76 -4.21
C ILE A 33 8.87 4.68 -3.22
N ASN A 34 8.05 4.39 -2.22
CA ASN A 34 8.26 3.23 -1.38
C ASN A 34 7.64 2.01 -2.08
N THR A 35 8.48 1.07 -2.50
CA THR A 35 8.07 -0.25 -2.99
C THR A 35 8.23 -1.28 -1.88
N TYR A 36 7.18 -2.06 -1.60
CA TYR A 36 7.25 -3.11 -0.59
C TYR A 36 7.97 -4.35 -1.13
N ASN A 37 8.95 -4.85 -0.38
CA ASN A 37 9.58 -6.15 -0.60
C ASN A 37 9.34 -7.05 0.62
N HIS A 38 8.86 -8.27 0.40
CA HIS A 38 8.39 -9.15 1.47
C HIS A 38 9.57 -9.63 2.33
N SER A 39 9.54 -9.36 3.63
CA SER A 39 10.52 -9.93 4.58
C SER A 39 10.05 -11.32 5.03
N GLU A 40 10.92 -12.34 4.96
CA GLU A 40 10.58 -13.67 5.45
C GLU A 40 10.24 -13.66 6.95
N GLY A 41 9.08 -14.21 7.31
CA GLY A 41 8.73 -14.56 8.70
C GLY A 41 7.52 -13.83 9.29
N ASP A 42 6.58 -14.59 9.87
CA ASP A 42 5.35 -14.09 10.49
C ASP A 42 5.54 -13.47 11.89
N ALA A 43 6.78 -13.36 12.38
CA ALA A 43 7.10 -12.98 13.76
C ALA A 43 6.60 -11.56 14.16
N TYR A 44 6.35 -10.69 13.20
CA TYR A 44 5.93 -9.30 13.41
C TYR A 44 4.49 -9.03 12.98
N ILE A 45 3.70 -10.08 12.78
CA ILE A 45 2.30 -9.96 12.38
C ILE A 45 1.43 -9.82 13.64
N SER A 46 0.57 -8.80 13.67
CA SER A 46 -0.36 -8.53 14.78
C SER A 46 -1.82 -8.67 14.34
N PRO A 47 -2.74 -9.12 15.21
CA PRO A 47 -4.17 -9.15 14.88
C PRO A 47 -4.72 -7.72 14.88
N MET A 48 -5.59 -7.41 13.92
CA MET A 48 -6.24 -6.08 13.83
C MET A 48 -7.76 -6.12 13.96
N GLY A 49 -8.38 -7.21 13.52
CA GLY A 49 -9.84 -7.32 13.55
C GLY A 49 -10.31 -8.71 13.19
N TYR A 50 -11.58 -8.97 13.47
CA TYR A 50 -12.20 -10.24 13.16
C TYR A 50 -13.71 -10.09 12.99
N PHE A 51 -14.32 -11.08 12.35
CA PHE A 51 -15.76 -11.31 12.40
C PHE A 51 -16.05 -12.81 12.43
N THR A 52 -17.25 -13.15 12.90
CA THR A 52 -17.69 -14.53 13.03
C THR A 52 -18.37 -14.98 11.73
N LEU A 53 -18.00 -16.16 11.25
CA LEU A 53 -18.59 -16.87 10.14
C LEU A 53 -19.84 -17.63 10.59
N THR A 54 -20.64 -18.09 9.63
CA THR A 54 -21.91 -18.81 9.88
C THR A 54 -21.73 -20.12 10.62
N ASP A 55 -20.58 -20.78 10.48
CA ASP A 55 -20.19 -22.00 11.18
C ASP A 55 -19.66 -21.76 12.60
N GLY A 56 -19.60 -20.50 13.05
CA GLY A 56 -19.04 -20.09 14.33
C GLY A 56 -17.51 -19.90 14.33
N SER A 57 -16.83 -20.20 13.23
CA SER A 57 -15.41 -19.90 13.06
C SER A 57 -15.19 -18.39 12.97
N GLN A 58 -13.98 -17.91 13.24
CA GLN A 58 -13.65 -16.50 13.16
C GLN A 58 -12.67 -16.23 12.02
N LEU A 59 -13.02 -15.34 11.11
CA LEU A 59 -12.04 -14.82 10.16
C LEU A 59 -11.24 -13.71 10.83
N LEU A 60 -9.95 -13.97 11.02
CA LEU A 60 -9.00 -13.07 11.64
C LEU A 60 -8.21 -12.33 10.56
N ARG A 61 -8.15 -11.01 10.67
CA ARG A 61 -7.22 -10.20 9.90
C ARG A 61 -5.97 -9.90 10.71
N PHE A 62 -4.86 -10.14 10.06
CA PHE A 62 -3.54 -9.86 10.55
C PHE A 62 -2.87 -8.77 9.70
N TYR A 63 -2.00 -7.98 10.31
CA TYR A 63 -1.23 -6.95 9.62
C TYR A 63 0.21 -6.90 10.13
N ARG A 64 1.12 -6.44 9.28
CA ARG A 64 2.51 -6.19 9.64
C ARG A 64 2.77 -4.68 9.54
N PRO A 65 3.03 -3.99 10.67
CA PRO A 65 3.49 -2.61 10.61
C PRO A 65 4.92 -2.57 10.01
N LEU A 66 5.15 -1.61 9.14
CA LEU A 66 6.42 -1.33 8.48
C LEU A 66 6.89 0.07 8.87
N ASN A 67 8.20 0.34 8.73
CA ASN A 67 8.80 1.65 8.98
C ASN A 67 8.36 2.29 10.31
N ASN A 68 8.54 1.58 11.43
CA ASN A 68 8.16 2.02 12.77
C ASN A 68 6.68 2.42 12.92
N GLY A 69 5.78 1.75 12.19
CA GLY A 69 4.33 1.97 12.27
C GLY A 69 3.79 3.06 11.33
N LYS A 70 4.63 3.65 10.47
CA LYS A 70 4.21 4.64 9.47
C LYS A 70 3.60 4.03 8.20
N CYS A 71 3.83 2.75 7.99
CA CYS A 71 3.40 2.02 6.81
C CYS A 71 2.81 0.68 7.26
N ASN A 72 1.94 0.07 6.45
CA ASN A 72 1.53 -1.32 6.67
C ASN A 72 1.81 -2.15 5.43
N GLU A 73 2.13 -3.41 5.63
CA GLU A 73 2.26 -4.36 4.54
C GLU A 73 0.96 -4.48 3.72
N PRO A 74 1.04 -4.42 2.37
CA PRO A 74 -0.12 -4.56 1.48
C PRO A 74 -0.58 -5.99 1.30
N ASP A 75 0.23 -6.96 1.69
CA ASP A 75 -0.14 -8.37 1.61
C ASP A 75 -1.29 -8.66 2.59
N LEU A 76 -2.32 -9.33 2.07
CA LEU A 76 -3.52 -9.66 2.81
C LEU A 76 -3.29 -10.93 3.64
N HIS A 77 -3.16 -10.78 4.95
CA HIS A 77 -2.99 -11.90 5.88
C HIS A 77 -4.30 -12.24 6.57
N LEU A 78 -5.03 -13.21 5.99
CA LEU A 78 -6.26 -13.73 6.59
C LEU A 78 -6.04 -15.15 7.10
N ARG A 79 -6.62 -15.44 8.26
CA ARG A 79 -6.66 -16.79 8.82
C ARG A 79 -8.03 -17.08 9.39
N VAL A 80 -8.47 -18.33 9.31
CA VAL A 80 -9.68 -18.81 9.98
C VAL A 80 -9.25 -19.47 11.27
N LEU A 81 -9.79 -18.99 12.40
CA LEU A 81 -9.80 -19.70 13.66
C LEU A 81 -11.05 -20.58 13.70
N HIS A 82 -10.85 -21.88 13.59
CA HIS A 82 -11.90 -22.88 13.62
C HIS A 82 -12.45 -23.06 15.04
N VAL A 83 -13.70 -23.48 15.16
CA VAL A 83 -14.37 -23.74 16.46
C VAL A 83 -13.62 -24.77 17.32
N ASN A 84 -12.87 -25.68 16.69
CA ASN A 84 -12.02 -26.65 17.37
C ASN A 84 -10.68 -26.07 17.90
N GLY A 85 -10.45 -24.77 17.74
CA GLY A 85 -9.26 -24.05 18.20
C GLY A 85 -8.06 -24.11 17.25
N THR A 86 -8.16 -24.77 16.09
CA THR A 86 -7.09 -24.75 15.09
C THR A 86 -7.17 -23.50 14.23
N MET A 87 -6.04 -23.11 13.63
CA MET A 87 -5.98 -21.94 12.76
C MET A 87 -5.39 -22.33 11.40
N SER A 88 -6.07 -21.95 10.32
CA SER A 88 -5.59 -22.17 8.95
C SER A 88 -5.52 -20.85 8.17
N PRO A 89 -4.61 -20.73 7.18
CA PRO A 89 -4.65 -19.62 6.24
C PRO A 89 -5.98 -19.54 5.50
N PHE A 90 -6.43 -18.33 5.19
CA PHE A 90 -7.55 -18.08 4.29
C PHE A 90 -7.02 -17.34 3.07
N VAL A 91 -7.17 -17.93 1.89
CA VAL A 91 -6.62 -17.39 0.64
C VAL A 91 -7.74 -16.82 -0.20
N VAL A 92 -7.65 -15.54 -0.54
CA VAL A 92 -8.53 -14.91 -1.52
C VAL A 92 -7.91 -15.11 -2.90
N GLN A 93 -8.62 -15.83 -3.75
CA GLN A 93 -8.10 -16.29 -5.04
C GLN A 93 -7.92 -15.12 -6.01
N ASN A 94 -6.78 -15.09 -6.69
CA ASN A 94 -6.43 -14.07 -7.68
C ASN A 94 -6.55 -12.61 -7.17
N PHE A 95 -6.47 -12.43 -5.85
CA PHE A 95 -6.55 -11.11 -5.23
C PHE A 95 -5.17 -10.61 -4.84
N SER A 96 -4.87 -9.38 -5.20
CA SER A 96 -3.70 -8.67 -4.68
C SER A 96 -4.04 -7.21 -4.50
N ILE A 97 -3.63 -6.65 -3.37
CA ILE A 97 -3.73 -5.23 -3.13
C ILE A 97 -2.50 -4.59 -3.80
N PRO A 98 -2.67 -3.50 -4.58
CA PRO A 98 -1.55 -2.81 -5.19
C PRO A 98 -0.48 -2.47 -4.16
N LYS A 99 0.77 -2.89 -4.43
CA LYS A 99 1.92 -2.67 -3.53
C LYS A 99 2.49 -1.25 -3.59
N PHE A 100 1.80 -0.34 -4.27
CA PHE A 100 2.21 1.04 -4.47
C PHE A 100 1.57 1.93 -3.42
N ASN A 101 2.36 2.81 -2.79
CA ASN A 101 1.93 3.78 -1.77
C ASN A 101 1.16 3.17 -0.56
N PHE A 102 1.77 2.19 0.09
CA PHE A 102 1.28 1.56 1.33
C PHE A 102 1.65 2.32 2.63
N CYS A 103 2.23 3.51 2.47
CA CYS A 103 2.73 4.35 3.56
C CYS A 103 1.88 5.59 3.70
N ARG A 104 1.66 6.02 4.95
CA ARG A 104 1.07 7.33 5.23
C ARG A 104 2.15 8.34 5.61
N ILE A 105 1.99 9.59 5.17
CA ILE A 105 2.88 10.69 5.60
C ILE A 105 2.44 11.21 6.96
N ASP A 106 1.12 11.28 7.22
CA ASP A 106 0.58 11.89 8.43
C ASP A 106 0.08 10.83 9.43
N MET A 107 0.59 10.90 10.66
CA MET A 107 0.31 9.94 11.73
C MET A 107 -0.91 10.31 12.59
N ASP A 108 -1.52 11.49 12.36
CA ASP A 108 -2.67 11.97 13.14
C ASP A 108 -4.02 11.34 12.73
N VAL A 109 -4.02 10.37 11.82
CA VAL A 109 -5.23 9.63 11.40
C VAL A 109 -5.40 8.36 12.25
N LEU A 110 -6.50 8.31 13.01
CA LEU A 110 -6.84 7.28 14.02
C LEU A 110 -6.91 5.82 13.53
N SER A 111 -6.95 5.54 12.22
CA SER A 111 -6.95 4.17 11.70
C SER A 111 -5.57 3.84 11.15
N PRO A 112 -4.79 2.96 11.81
CA PRO A 112 -3.43 2.67 11.37
C PRO A 112 -3.39 2.03 9.99
N ASP A 113 -4.44 1.31 9.58
CA ASP A 113 -4.42 0.46 8.38
C ASP A 113 -5.29 0.98 7.24
N TYR A 114 -4.90 0.64 6.02
CA TYR A 114 -5.59 0.95 4.78
C TYR A 114 -6.43 -0.17 4.20
N ILE A 115 -6.46 -1.30 4.87
CA ILE A 115 -7.27 -2.46 4.50
C ILE A 115 -8.22 -2.74 5.65
N ILE A 116 -9.51 -2.76 5.35
CA ILE A 116 -10.58 -3.13 6.28
C ILE A 116 -11.25 -4.38 5.73
N VAL A 117 -11.44 -5.37 6.59
CA VAL A 117 -12.15 -6.60 6.24
C VAL A 117 -13.37 -6.70 7.15
N THR A 118 -14.56 -6.84 6.56
CA THR A 118 -15.82 -6.87 7.30
C THR A 118 -16.87 -7.67 6.55
N ASN A 119 -17.74 -8.41 7.25
CA ASN A 119 -18.88 -9.07 6.64
C ASN A 119 -20.14 -8.20 6.58
N LEU A 120 -20.14 -6.99 7.17
CA LEU A 120 -21.34 -6.15 7.29
C LEU A 120 -22.59 -6.93 7.80
N ASN A 121 -22.38 -7.92 8.68
CA ASN A 121 -23.41 -8.86 9.15
C ASN A 121 -24.12 -9.65 8.04
N ARG A 122 -23.45 -9.91 6.91
CA ARG A 122 -23.91 -10.83 5.87
C ARG A 122 -23.37 -12.23 6.12
N ASP A 123 -24.19 -13.20 5.75
CA ASP A 123 -23.83 -14.60 5.78
C ASP A 123 -23.01 -14.96 4.55
N ASN A 124 -21.94 -15.74 4.75
CA ASN A 124 -21.09 -16.35 3.71
C ASN A 124 -20.37 -15.38 2.75
N ILE A 125 -20.46 -14.08 2.99
CA ILE A 125 -19.81 -13.05 2.17
C ILE A 125 -19.10 -12.06 3.10
N PHE A 126 -17.93 -11.61 2.69
CA PHE A 126 -17.26 -10.48 3.30
C PHE A 126 -16.67 -9.53 2.27
N TYR A 127 -16.33 -8.35 2.75
CA TYR A 127 -15.82 -7.25 1.97
C TYR A 127 -14.39 -6.95 2.38
N ILE A 128 -13.53 -6.77 1.39
CA ILE A 128 -12.19 -6.22 1.55
C ILE A 128 -12.25 -4.80 1.00
N LEU A 129 -12.26 -3.83 1.89
CA LEU A 129 -12.20 -2.42 1.55
C LEU A 129 -10.75 -1.98 1.66
N TYR A 130 -10.22 -1.40 0.59
CA TYR A 130 -8.87 -0.85 0.61
C TYR A 130 -8.80 0.43 -0.21
N TYR A 131 -7.79 1.23 0.05
CA TYR A 131 -7.54 2.46 -0.70
C TYR A 131 -6.11 2.52 -1.21
N ASN A 132 -5.97 3.03 -2.43
CA ASN A 132 -4.69 3.46 -2.95
C ASN A 132 -4.54 4.94 -2.59
N ILE A 133 -3.72 5.22 -1.59
CA ILE A 133 -3.43 6.56 -1.11
C ILE A 133 -2.01 6.88 -1.47
N SER A 134 -1.76 7.98 -2.19
CA SER A 134 -0.45 8.62 -2.16
C SER A 134 -0.52 9.81 -1.21
N ASP A 135 -0.05 9.65 0.02
CA ASP A 135 0.13 10.81 0.89
C ASP A 135 1.33 11.67 0.44
N THR A 136 2.22 11.09 -0.39
CA THR A 136 3.36 11.77 -1.03
C THR A 136 2.99 12.65 -2.21
N ASP A 137 1.85 12.41 -2.86
CA ASP A 137 1.45 13.12 -4.08
C ASP A 137 -0.08 13.25 -4.19
N TYR A 138 -0.59 14.44 -3.84
CA TYR A 138 -2.00 14.82 -3.95
C TYR A 138 -2.56 14.82 -5.39
N SER A 139 -1.71 14.71 -6.41
CA SER A 139 -2.14 14.60 -7.81
C SER A 139 -2.45 13.16 -8.23
N LEU A 140 -2.00 12.17 -7.45
CA LEU A 140 -2.35 10.77 -7.70
C LEU A 140 -3.79 10.50 -7.28
N PRO A 141 -4.56 9.75 -8.10
CA PRO A 141 -5.97 9.55 -7.83
C PRO A 141 -6.16 8.74 -6.56
N PHE A 142 -6.68 9.38 -5.52
CA PHE A 142 -7.23 8.68 -4.36
C PHE A 142 -8.39 7.80 -4.83
N ARG A 143 -8.21 6.48 -4.72
CA ARG A 143 -9.23 5.51 -5.12
C ARG A 143 -9.55 4.59 -3.96
N ARG A 144 -10.85 4.43 -3.70
CA ARG A 144 -11.39 3.42 -2.80
C ARG A 144 -11.82 2.23 -3.65
N PHE A 145 -11.41 1.06 -3.21
CA PHE A 145 -11.74 -0.21 -3.83
C PHE A 145 -12.47 -1.07 -2.82
N ILE A 146 -13.36 -1.88 -3.35
CA ILE A 146 -14.07 -2.91 -2.62
C ILE A 146 -13.94 -4.20 -3.41
N ALA A 147 -13.71 -5.30 -2.72
CA ALA A 147 -13.86 -6.63 -3.27
C ALA A 147 -14.84 -7.40 -2.38
N GLU A 148 -15.88 -7.94 -2.98
CA GLU A 148 -16.79 -8.89 -2.37
C GLU A 148 -16.21 -10.30 -2.52
N VAL A 149 -16.14 -11.05 -1.42
CA VAL A 149 -15.50 -12.37 -1.34
C VAL A 149 -16.42 -13.35 -0.64
N ASP A 150 -16.56 -14.55 -1.21
CA ASP A 150 -17.33 -15.63 -0.59
C ASP A 150 -16.53 -16.41 0.47
N SER A 151 -17.18 -17.35 1.15
CA SER A 151 -16.57 -18.22 2.16
C SER A 151 -15.48 -19.16 1.62
N ASP A 152 -15.40 -19.36 0.31
CA ASP A 152 -14.40 -20.20 -0.36
C ASP A 152 -13.21 -19.38 -0.88
N GLY A 153 -13.24 -18.06 -0.67
CA GLY A 153 -12.20 -17.13 -1.07
C GLY A 153 -12.30 -16.67 -2.54
N ASN A 154 -13.44 -16.89 -3.22
CA ASN A 154 -13.64 -16.39 -4.57
C ASN A 154 -14.12 -14.93 -4.54
N ILE A 155 -13.62 -14.13 -5.48
CA ILE A 155 -14.08 -12.75 -5.68
C ILE A 155 -15.39 -12.75 -6.48
N LEU A 156 -16.42 -12.10 -5.96
CA LEU A 156 -17.75 -11.99 -6.58
C LEU A 156 -17.96 -10.66 -7.33
N GLY A 157 -17.32 -9.57 -6.88
CA GLY A 157 -17.47 -8.24 -7.47
C GLY A 157 -16.61 -7.17 -6.82
#